data_AF-A0AA36LLN1-F1
#
_entry.id   AF-A0AA36LLN1-F1
#
_cell.length_a   1.000
_cell.length_b   1.000
_cell.length_c   1.000
_cell.angle_alpha   90.00
_cell.angle_beta   90.00
_cell.angle_gamma   90.00
#
_symmetry.space_group_name_H-M   'P 1'
#
loop_
_entity.id
_entity.type
_entity.pdbx_description
1 polymer ?
#
loop_
_entity_poly.entity_id
_entity_poly.type
_entity_poly.pdbx_seq_one_letter_code
_entity_poly.pdbx_strand_id
1 'polypeptide(L)'
;MSDYHHGVRVLEINDGTRVISTVSTAVVGMVCTGDDADAATFPLNKPVLITDLIAAAGKAGKKGTLAASLLAIAEQARPLTIVVRVETGSSESATATKIIGGIDGNGRYTGMKALLSAQSVTGPRPRPARQD
;
A
#
# COMPACT_ATOMS: atom_id res chain seq x y z
N MET A 1 -13.65 8.38 44.26
CA MET A 1 -14.82 9.26 44.33
C MET A 1 -14.30 10.67 44.56
N SER A 2 -14.61 11.61 43.66
CA SER A 2 -14.39 13.07 43.80
C SER A 2 -12.96 13.62 43.56
N ASP A 3 -12.52 13.64 42.30
CA ASP A 3 -11.75 14.79 41.77
C ASP A 3 -12.70 15.66 40.95
N TYR A 4 -13.58 16.39 41.65
CA TYR A 4 -14.43 17.41 41.04
C TYR A 4 -13.62 18.70 40.93
N HIS A 5 -13.10 18.98 39.75
CA HIS A 5 -12.53 20.29 39.47
C HIS A 5 -13.66 21.30 39.26
N HIS A 6 -13.83 22.24 40.19
CA HIS A 6 -14.68 23.41 40.02
C HIS A 6 -13.85 24.61 39.57
N GLY A 7 -13.93 24.90 38.28
CA GLY A 7 -13.22 25.98 37.60
C GLY A 7 -13.27 25.77 36.09
N VAL A 8 -13.03 26.84 35.32
CA VAL A 8 -12.90 26.74 33.86
C VAL A 8 -11.58 26.06 33.52
N ARG A 9 -11.65 24.94 32.80
CA ARG A 9 -10.50 24.24 32.24
C ARG A 9 -10.35 24.62 30.78
N VAL A 10 -9.17 25.11 30.39
CA VAL A 10 -8.81 25.27 28.99
C VAL A 10 -8.00 24.04 28.58
N LEU A 11 -8.61 23.15 27.79
CA LEU A 11 -7.86 22.22 26.97
C LEU A 11 -7.70 22.88 25.60
N GLU A 12 -6.49 23.33 25.29
CA GLU A 12 -6.17 23.76 23.94
C GLU A 12 -6.02 22.51 23.07
N ILE A 13 -7.13 22.07 22.49
CA ILE A 13 -7.15 21.00 21.51
C ILE A 13 -6.76 21.64 20.19
N ASN A 14 -5.47 21.55 19.87
CA ASN A 14 -4.93 21.95 18.56
C ASN A 14 -5.10 20.83 17.51
N ASP A 15 -6.03 19.89 17.73
CA ASP A 15 -6.58 19.09 16.64
C ASP A 15 -7.50 20.01 15.84
N GLY A 16 -6.90 20.75 14.90
CA GLY A 16 -7.66 21.30 13.78
C GLY A 16 -8.51 20.16 13.23
N THR A 17 -9.81 20.43 13.00
CA THR A 17 -10.76 19.45 12.43
C THR A 17 -10.00 18.63 11.41
N ARG A 18 -9.74 17.34 11.70
CA ARG A 18 -9.06 16.47 10.74
C ARG A 18 -9.74 16.73 9.42
N VAL A 19 -8.99 17.23 8.44
CA VAL A 19 -9.53 17.58 7.13
C VAL A 19 -10.46 16.46 6.71
N ILE A 20 -11.69 16.80 6.30
CA ILE A 20 -12.63 15.83 5.76
C ILE A 20 -11.95 15.27 4.51
N SER A 21 -11.29 14.13 4.67
CA SER A 21 -10.71 13.42 3.55
C SER A 21 -11.89 12.92 2.75
N THR A 22 -12.00 13.36 1.50
CA THR A 22 -12.87 12.68 0.54
C THR A 22 -12.49 11.20 0.58
N VAL A 23 -13.48 10.33 0.83
CA VAL A 23 -13.25 8.89 0.81
C VAL A 23 -12.69 8.58 -0.57
N SER A 24 -11.42 8.17 -0.65
CA SER A 24 -10.81 7.82 -1.92
C SER A 24 -11.60 6.66 -2.51
N THR A 25 -12.43 6.95 -3.51
CA THR A 25 -13.09 5.89 -4.27
C THR A 25 -12.10 5.17 -5.17
N ALA A 26 -10.91 5.74 -5.40
CA ALA A 26 -9.84 5.15 -6.18
C ALA A 26 -8.98 4.23 -5.31
N VAL A 27 -8.82 2.99 -5.80
CA VAL A 27 -7.97 1.96 -5.20
C VAL A 27 -6.70 1.91 -6.04
N VAL A 28 -5.57 2.29 -5.45
CA VAL A 28 -4.28 2.34 -6.14
C VAL A 28 -3.74 0.92 -6.29
N GLY A 29 -3.43 0.49 -7.51
CA GLY A 29 -2.68 -0.74 -7.76
C GLY A 29 -1.21 -0.43 -8.00
N MET A 30 -0.30 -1.02 -7.24
CA MET A 30 1.15 -0.83 -7.41
C MET A 30 1.90 -2.16 -7.43
N VAL A 31 2.94 -2.21 -8.27
CA VAL A 31 3.88 -3.34 -8.35
C VAL A 31 5.25 -2.82 -7.96
N CYS A 32 5.87 -3.44 -6.96
CA CYS A 32 7.13 -2.94 -6.39
C CYS A 32 8.12 -4.07 -6.13
N THR A 33 9.41 -3.73 -6.19
CA THR A 33 10.49 -4.58 -5.68
C THR A 33 10.75 -4.27 -4.21
N GLY A 34 11.16 -5.29 -3.46
CA GLY A 34 11.47 -5.15 -2.04
C GLY A 34 11.91 -6.49 -1.46
N ASP A 35 13.19 -6.84 -1.62
CA ASP A 35 13.68 -8.17 -1.25
C ASP A 35 13.74 -8.38 0.27
N ASP A 36 13.83 -7.29 1.04
CA ASP A 36 13.86 -7.29 2.50
C ASP A 36 12.50 -6.96 3.15
N ALA A 37 11.42 -6.87 2.36
CA ALA A 37 10.08 -6.70 2.88
C ALA A 37 9.62 -7.95 3.65
N ASP A 38 8.85 -7.76 4.72
CA ASP A 38 8.27 -8.86 5.50
C ASP A 38 7.41 -9.76 4.60
N ALA A 39 7.79 -11.03 4.47
CA ALA A 39 7.13 -11.97 3.57
C ALA A 39 5.71 -12.35 4.02
N ALA A 40 5.38 -12.19 5.31
CA ALA A 40 4.03 -12.41 5.82
C ALA A 40 3.08 -11.28 5.38
N THR A 41 3.55 -10.04 5.47
CA THR A 41 2.78 -8.86 5.05
C THR A 41 2.79 -8.67 3.53
N PHE A 42 3.93 -8.94 2.88
CA PHE A 42 4.16 -8.78 1.44
C PHE A 42 4.65 -10.09 0.81
N PRO A 43 3.77 -11.08 0.64
CA PRO A 43 4.06 -12.31 -0.08
C PRO A 43 4.39 -12.03 -1.55
N LEU A 44 5.33 -12.80 -2.08
CA LEU A 44 5.79 -12.66 -3.47
C LEU A 44 4.65 -12.95 -4.47
N ASN A 45 4.53 -12.08 -5.48
CA ASN A 45 3.57 -12.18 -6.58
C ASN A 45 2.09 -12.27 -6.16
N LYS A 46 1.76 -11.97 -4.91
CA LYS A 46 0.38 -12.01 -4.41
C LYS A 46 -0.10 -10.59 -4.09
N PRO A 47 -1.27 -10.18 -4.61
CA PRO A 47 -1.84 -8.88 -4.28
C PRO A 47 -2.29 -8.86 -2.81
N VAL A 48 -1.89 -7.80 -2.10
CA VAL A 48 -2.30 -7.53 -0.72
C VAL A 48 -2.92 -6.16 -0.62
N LEU A 49 -4.05 -6.07 0.08
CA LEU A 49 -4.70 -4.80 0.39
C LEU A 49 -4.04 -4.16 1.60
N ILE A 50 -3.59 -2.94 1.41
CA ILE A 50 -3.02 -2.05 2.42
C ILE A 50 -4.03 -0.93 2.69
N THR A 51 -4.43 -0.82 3.95
CA THR A 51 -5.36 0.21 4.45
C THR A 51 -4.63 1.28 5.28
N ASP A 52 -3.46 0.94 5.84
CA ASP A 52 -2.57 1.86 6.55
C ASP A 52 -1.19 1.82 5.91
N LEU A 53 -0.90 2.87 5.13
CA LEU A 53 0.34 2.99 4.36
C LEU A 53 1.57 3.22 5.24
N ILE A 54 1.43 3.93 6.38
CA ILE A 54 2.55 4.25 7.26
C ILE A 54 2.96 2.99 8.01
N ALA A 55 1.99 2.26 8.56
CA ALA A 55 2.24 0.98 9.22
C ALA A 55 2.83 -0.05 8.22
N ALA A 56 2.32 -0.08 6.99
CA ALA A 56 2.82 -0.95 5.94
C ALA A 56 4.23 -0.60 5.48
N ALA A 57 4.57 0.70 5.38
CA ALA A 57 5.91 1.16 5.05
C ALA A 57 6.96 0.70 6.10
N GLY A 58 6.58 0.63 7.38
CA GLY A 58 7.44 0.07 8.43
C GLY A 58 7.82 -1.40 8.21
N LYS A 59 7.02 -2.15 7.44
CA LYS A 59 7.25 -3.57 7.11
C LYS A 59 7.77 -3.80 5.69
N ALA A 60 7.89 -2.73 4.90
CA ALA A 60 8.28 -2.76 3.50
C ALA A 60 9.79 -2.95 3.27
N GLY A 61 10.59 -2.97 4.34
CA GLY A 61 12.04 -3.00 4.24
C GLY A 61 12.64 -1.66 3.79
N LYS A 62 13.91 -1.66 3.40
CA LYS A 62 14.65 -0.49 2.90
C LYS A 62 15.17 -0.69 1.49
N LYS A 63 15.15 -1.91 0.95
CA LYS A 63 15.63 -2.20 -0.40
C LYS A 63 14.48 -2.14 -1.40
N GLY A 64 14.81 -1.79 -2.65
CA GLY A 64 13.84 -1.69 -3.73
C GLY A 64 13.00 -0.42 -3.66
N THR A 65 11.82 -0.46 -4.27
CA THR A 65 10.94 0.71 -4.44
C THR A 65 9.76 0.74 -3.46
N LEU A 66 9.47 -0.37 -2.80
CA LEU A 66 8.24 -0.55 -2.02
C LEU A 66 8.05 0.50 -0.91
N ALA A 67 9.04 0.67 -0.03
CA ALA A 67 8.93 1.59 1.11
C ALA A 67 8.82 3.05 0.66
N ALA A 68 9.66 3.47 -0.29
CA ALA A 68 9.65 4.83 -0.80
C ALA A 68 8.32 5.18 -1.49
N SER A 69 7.76 4.26 -2.29
CA SER A 69 6.47 4.47 -2.94
C SER A 69 5.30 4.54 -1.94
N LEU A 70 5.29 3.69 -0.90
CA LEU A 70 4.26 3.74 0.14
C LEU A 70 4.32 5.05 0.92
N LEU A 71 5.51 5.52 1.27
CA LEU A 71 5.71 6.80 1.95
C LEU A 71 5.29 7.99 1.07
N ALA A 72 5.72 8.01 -0.19
CA ALA A 72 5.35 9.07 -1.13
C ALA A 72 3.83 9.17 -1.32
N ILE A 73 3.12 8.04 -1.37
CA ILE A 73 1.65 8.03 -1.40
C ILE A 73 1.10 8.55 -0.08
N ALA A 74 1.59 8.06 1.07
CA ALA A 74 1.11 8.43 2.39
C ALA A 74 1.26 9.92 2.72
N GLU A 75 2.30 10.56 2.18
CA GLU A 75 2.54 12.02 2.29
C GLU A 75 1.50 12.84 1.52
N GLN A 76 0.97 12.33 0.41
CA GLN A 76 0.00 13.03 -0.42
C GLN A 76 -1.44 12.70 -0.04
N ALA A 77 -1.74 11.42 0.19
CA ALA A 77 -3.10 10.93 0.42
C ALA A 77 -3.11 9.61 1.20
N ARG A 78 -4.30 9.20 1.65
CA ARG A 78 -4.53 7.92 2.34
C ARG A 78 -5.52 7.03 1.57
N PRO A 79 -5.23 6.61 0.33
CA PRO A 79 -6.08 5.71 -0.43
C PRO A 79 -5.98 4.27 0.05
N LEU A 80 -6.94 3.44 -0.34
CA LEU A 80 -6.77 1.98 -0.33
C LEU A 80 -5.74 1.61 -1.40
N THR A 81 -4.75 0.80 -1.04
CA THR A 81 -3.65 0.44 -1.95
C THR A 81 -3.47 -1.05 -2.03
N ILE A 82 -3.51 -1.60 -3.25
CA ILE A 82 -3.22 -3.00 -3.53
C ILE A 82 -1.78 -3.08 -4.01
N VAL A 83 -0.97 -3.84 -3.28
CA VAL A 83 0.47 -3.99 -3.55
C VAL A 83 0.74 -5.40 -4.03
N VAL A 84 1.50 -5.53 -5.12
CA VAL A 84 2.10 -6.79 -5.56
C VAL A 84 3.62 -6.65 -5.45
N ARG A 85 4.22 -7.44 -4.57
CA ARG A 85 5.68 -7.53 -4.46
C ARG A 85 6.23 -8.46 -5.54
N VAL A 86 7.21 -8.00 -6.29
CA VAL A 86 7.99 -8.82 -7.23
C VAL A 86 9.45 -8.91 -6.78
N GLU A 87 10.12 -9.97 -7.19
CA GLU A 87 11.54 -10.18 -6.90
C GLU A 87 12.39 -9.30 -7.82
N THR A 88 13.52 -8.80 -7.33
CA THR A 88 14.50 -8.12 -8.17
C THR A 88 15.17 -9.12 -9.14
N GLY A 89 15.42 -8.72 -10.38
CA GLY A 89 16.18 -9.52 -11.34
C GLY A 89 17.69 -9.26 -11.22
N SER A 90 18.52 -10.17 -11.75
CA SER A 90 19.98 -9.98 -11.82
C SER A 90 20.40 -8.87 -12.80
N SER A 91 19.48 -8.40 -13.65
CA SER A 91 19.64 -7.28 -14.57
C SER A 91 18.35 -6.45 -14.62
N GLU A 92 18.42 -5.25 -15.18
CA GLU A 92 17.25 -4.40 -15.40
C GLU A 92 16.21 -5.08 -16.29
N SER A 93 16.65 -5.77 -17.35
CA SER A 93 15.76 -6.53 -18.25
C SER A 93 15.09 -7.71 -17.54
N ALA A 94 15.81 -8.41 -16.66
CA ALA A 94 15.23 -9.47 -15.84
C ALA A 94 14.20 -8.91 -14.84
N THR A 95 14.49 -7.74 -14.25
CA THR A 95 13.56 -7.05 -13.34
C THR A 95 12.32 -6.58 -14.07
N ALA A 96 12.46 -5.96 -15.25
CA ALA A 96 11.34 -5.54 -16.09
C ALA A 96 10.43 -6.72 -16.45
N THR A 97 11.02 -7.87 -16.78
CA THR A 97 10.28 -9.10 -17.07
C THR A 97 9.47 -9.58 -15.85
N LYS A 98 10.07 -9.55 -14.65
CA LYS A 98 9.38 -9.89 -13.40
C LYS A 98 8.28 -8.90 -13.04
N ILE A 99 8.46 -7.61 -13.33
CA ILE A 99 7.46 -6.55 -13.14
C ILE A 99 6.27 -6.76 -14.09
N ILE A 100 6.52 -6.97 -15.39
CA ILE A 100 5.47 -7.28 -16.37
C ILE A 100 4.71 -8.53 -15.94
N GLY A 101 5.46 -9.55 -15.54
CA GLY A 101 4.92 -10.81 -15.06
C GLY A 101 4.23 -11.62 -16.16
N GLY A 102 3.65 -12.73 -15.74
CA GLY A 102 3.15 -13.76 -16.61
C GLY A 102 2.16 -14.67 -15.89
N ILE A 103 2.12 -15.92 -16.35
CA ILE A 103 1.48 -17.02 -15.64
C ILE A 103 2.63 -17.94 -15.22
N ASP A 104 2.75 -18.22 -13.93
CA ASP A 104 3.76 -19.15 -13.42
C ASP A 104 3.37 -20.61 -13.75
N GLY A 105 4.28 -21.55 -13.50
CA GLY A 105 4.02 -22.99 -13.71
C GLY A 105 2.86 -23.56 -12.88
N ASN A 106 2.38 -22.81 -11.87
CA ASN A 106 1.26 -23.17 -11.02
C ASN A 106 -0.05 -22.48 -11.44
N GLY A 107 -0.06 -21.81 -12.59
CA GLY A 107 -1.23 -21.11 -13.13
C GLY A 107 -1.54 -19.77 -12.44
N ARG A 108 -0.65 -19.24 -11.60
CA ARG A 108 -0.85 -17.97 -10.89
C ARG A 108 -0.34 -16.79 -11.72
N TYR A 109 -1.07 -15.69 -11.67
CA TYR A 109 -0.60 -14.44 -12.24
C TYR A 109 0.51 -13.82 -11.41
N THR A 110 1.54 -13.31 -12.07
CA THR A 110 2.69 -12.63 -11.44
C THR A 110 2.81 -11.18 -11.92
N GLY A 111 3.58 -10.36 -11.21
CA GLY A 111 3.82 -8.96 -11.58
C GLY A 111 2.54 -8.15 -11.81
N MET A 112 2.50 -7.37 -12.89
CA MET A 112 1.35 -6.55 -13.26
C MET A 112 0.09 -7.37 -13.57
N LYS A 113 0.24 -8.59 -14.13
CA LYS A 113 -0.93 -9.46 -14.39
C LYS A 113 -1.64 -9.87 -13.10
N ALA A 114 -0.95 -9.92 -11.96
CA ALA A 114 -1.57 -10.24 -10.67
C ALA A 114 -2.63 -9.21 -10.25
N LEU A 115 -2.56 -7.97 -10.74
CA LEU A 115 -3.57 -6.93 -10.47
C LEU A 115 -4.92 -7.22 -11.15
N LEU A 116 -4.94 -8.00 -12.24
CA LEU A 116 -6.19 -8.44 -12.87
C LEU A 116 -6.99 -9.37 -11.96
N SER A 117 -6.29 -10.22 -11.22
CA SER A 117 -6.88 -11.11 -10.20
C SER A 117 -7.03 -10.46 -8.83
N ALA A 118 -6.63 -9.19 -8.64
CA ALA A 118 -6.65 -8.59 -7.31
C ALA A 118 -8.07 -8.54 -6.72
N GLN A 119 -9.10 -8.28 -7.54
CA GLN A 119 -10.48 -8.21 -7.06
C GLN A 119 -10.93 -9.50 -6.36
N SER A 120 -10.54 -10.68 -6.86
CA SER A 120 -10.94 -11.96 -6.24
C SER A 120 -10.16 -12.26 -4.96
N VAL A 121 -8.96 -11.69 -4.79
CA VAL A 121 -8.09 -11.94 -3.63
C VAL A 121 -8.33 -10.92 -2.52
N THR A 122 -8.44 -9.65 -2.87
CA THR A 122 -8.51 -8.55 -1.91
C THR A 122 -9.92 -8.02 -1.71
N GLY A 123 -10.83 -8.22 -2.67
CA GLY A 123 -12.17 -7.64 -2.69
C GLY A 123 -12.29 -6.42 -3.62
N PRO A 124 -11.58 -5.29 -3.37
CA PRO A 124 -11.66 -4.14 -4.25
C PRO A 124 -10.84 -4.35 -5.53
N ARG A 125 -11.35 -3.81 -6.65
CA ARG A 125 -10.64 -3.75 -7.92
C ARG A 125 -9.79 -2.47 -7.99
N PRO A 126 -8.50 -2.54 -8.32
CA PRO A 126 -7.70 -1.35 -8.54
C PRO A 126 -8.27 -0.53 -9.70
N ARG A 127 -8.41 0.79 -9.51
CA ARG A 127 -8.87 1.72 -10.53
C ARG A 127 -7.78 2.74 -10.80
N PRO A 128 -7.55 3.14 -12.07
CA PRO A 128 -6.68 4.28 -12.36
C PRO A 128 -7.17 5.48 -11.55
N ALA A 129 -6.24 6.22 -10.94
CA ALA A 129 -6.58 7.48 -10.29
C ALA A 129 -7.18 8.39 -11.35
N ARG A 130 -8.41 8.85 -11.11
CA ARG A 130 -9.08 9.81 -11.98
C ARG A 130 -8.41 11.16 -11.75
N GLN A 131 -7.65 11.64 -12.73
CA GLN A 131 -7.06 12.99 -12.75
C GLN A 131 -8.18 13.96 -13.19
N ASP A 132 -9.09 14.26 -12.27
CA ASP A 132 -10.03 15.38 -12.42
C ASP A 132 -9.65 16.47 -11.43
#